data_AF-A0A834GRQ7-F1
#
_entry.id   AF-A0A834GRQ7-F1
#
_cell.length_a   1.000
_cell.length_b   1.000
_cell.length_c   1.000
_cell.angle_alpha   90.00
_cell.angle_beta   90.00
_cell.angle_gamma   90.00
#
_symmetry.space_group_name_H-M   'P 1'
#
loop_
_entity.id
_entity.type
_entity.pdbx_description
1 polymer ?
#
loop_
_entity_poly.entity_id
_entity_poly.type
_entity_poly.pdbx_seq_one_letter_code
_entity_poly.pdbx_strand_id
1 'polypeptide(L)'
;MVTFSKRRQGLFKKSRELHCLTGAHVASVVFSPTGRPYVHGDPSFDATIDRYLNIINNTIYSTTSASTATGSSSTSCWMRVEDYWNVEELVVMKEKMGVIRGKVF
;
A
#
# COMPACT_ATOMS: atom_id res chain seq x y z
N MET A 1 14.28 -1.87 -21.23
CA MET A 1 13.24 -0.88 -20.85
C MET A 1 11.80 -1.37 -21.09
N VAL A 2 11.51 -2.12 -22.18
CA VAL A 2 10.16 -2.60 -22.53
C VAL A 2 9.52 -3.54 -21.49
N THR A 3 10.31 -4.43 -20.88
CA THR A 3 9.82 -5.43 -19.91
C THR A 3 9.25 -4.79 -18.65
N PHE A 4 9.91 -3.78 -18.09
CA PHE A 4 9.43 -3.05 -16.92
C PHE A 4 8.08 -2.39 -17.19
N SER A 5 7.97 -1.67 -18.32
CA SER A 5 6.73 -1.00 -18.69
C SER A 5 5.56 -1.96 -18.84
N LYS A 6 5.76 -3.10 -19.51
CA LYS A 6 4.71 -4.12 -19.69
C LYS A 6 4.30 -4.76 -18.37
N ARG A 7 5.25 -5.15 -17.51
CA ARG A 7 4.94 -5.77 -16.20
C ARG A 7 4.24 -4.80 -15.26
N ARG A 8 4.69 -3.55 -15.20
CA ARG A 8 4.05 -2.49 -14.41
C ARG A 8 2.61 -2.25 -14.86
N GLN A 9 2.38 -2.14 -16.18
CA GLN A 9 1.02 -1.99 -16.73
C GLN A 9 0.14 -3.21 -16.40
N GLY A 10 0.67 -4.42 -16.55
CA GLY A 10 -0.03 -5.65 -16.17
C GLY A 10 -0.42 -5.69 -14.69
N LEU A 11 0.49 -5.27 -13.80
CA LEU A 11 0.24 -5.17 -12.36
C LEU A 11 -0.92 -4.18 -12.07
N PHE A 12 -0.87 -2.99 -12.64
CA PHE A 12 -1.91 -1.98 -12.43
C PHE A 12 -3.27 -2.43 -12.99
N LYS A 13 -3.28 -3.12 -14.13
CA LYS A 13 -4.51 -3.71 -14.68
C LYS A 13 -5.11 -4.73 -13.71
N LYS A 14 -4.28 -5.58 -13.10
CA LYS A 14 -4.74 -6.59 -12.14
C LYS A 14 -5.25 -5.98 -10.84
N SER A 15 -4.58 -4.94 -10.32
CA SER A 15 -5.04 -4.16 -9.17
C SER A 15 -6.45 -3.60 -9.40
N ARG A 16 -6.68 -3.02 -10.59
CA ARG A 16 -7.99 -2.49 -10.96
C ARG A 16 -9.05 -3.58 -11.12
N GLU A 17 -8.72 -4.69 -11.78
CA GLU A 17 -9.63 -5.85 -11.90
C GLU A 17 -10.04 -6.35 -10.51
N LEU A 18 -9.11 -6.41 -9.55
CA LEU A 18 -9.38 -6.81 -8.16
C LEU A 18 -10.35 -5.84 -7.47
N HIS A 19 -10.11 -4.53 -7.54
CA HIS A 19 -11.03 -3.52 -7.01
C HIS A 19 -12.42 -3.63 -7.67
N CYS A 20 -12.51 -3.82 -8.98
CA CYS A 20 -13.78 -3.96 -9.68
C CYS A 20 -14.56 -5.23 -9.27
N LEU A 21 -13.87 -6.35 -9.02
CA LEU A 21 -14.53 -7.61 -8.66
C LEU A 21 -14.98 -7.66 -7.20
N THR A 22 -14.21 -7.03 -6.31
CA THR A 22 -14.38 -7.20 -4.85
C THR A 22 -14.82 -5.93 -4.12
N GLY A 23 -14.69 -4.76 -4.76
CA GLY A 23 -14.82 -3.47 -4.09
C GLY A 23 -13.68 -3.16 -3.11
N ALA A 24 -12.61 -3.98 -3.08
CA ALA A 24 -11.48 -3.77 -2.19
C ALA A 24 -10.68 -2.54 -2.64
N HIS A 25 -10.29 -1.69 -1.69
CA HIS A 25 -9.41 -0.55 -1.96
C HIS A 25 -7.97 -1.04 -2.12
N VAL A 26 -7.41 -0.87 -3.31
CA VAL A 26 -6.06 -1.34 -3.66
C VAL A 26 -5.19 -0.16 -4.04
N ALA A 27 -3.97 -0.14 -3.52
CA ALA A 27 -2.92 0.80 -3.90
C ALA A 27 -1.63 0.03 -4.18
N SER A 28 -0.91 0.40 -5.24
CA SER A 28 0.36 -0.20 -5.63
C SER A 28 1.37 0.85 -6.04
N VAL A 29 2.63 0.65 -5.62
CA VAL A 29 3.79 1.51 -5.93
C VAL A 29 4.88 0.64 -6.53
N VAL A 30 5.48 1.09 -7.63
CA VAL A 30 6.63 0.41 -8.26
C VAL A 30 7.70 1.44 -8.59
N PHE A 31 8.92 1.19 -8.14
CA PHE A 31 10.09 2.00 -8.50
C PHE A 31 10.79 1.40 -9.72
N SER A 32 11.10 2.22 -10.72
CA SER A 32 11.99 1.78 -11.80
C SER A 32 13.43 1.63 -11.29
N PRO A 33 14.32 0.93 -12.03
CA PRO A 33 15.75 0.88 -11.70
C PRO A 33 16.41 2.26 -11.57
N THR A 34 15.83 3.29 -12.21
CA THR A 34 16.25 4.69 -12.11
C THR A 34 15.66 5.43 -10.92
N GLY A 35 15.00 4.74 -9.99
CA GLY A 35 14.38 5.33 -8.80
C GLY A 35 13.09 6.12 -9.06
N ARG A 36 12.55 6.12 -10.28
CA ARG A 36 11.30 6.84 -10.59
C ARG A 36 10.10 6.04 -10.08
N PRO A 37 9.26 6.62 -9.23
CA PRO A 37 8.08 5.93 -8.71
C PRO A 37 6.93 5.97 -9.72
N TYR A 38 6.17 4.88 -9.76
CA TYR A 38 4.91 4.78 -10.48
C TYR A 38 3.86 4.24 -9.53
N VAL A 39 2.70 4.90 -9.50
CA VAL A 39 1.63 4.57 -8.56
C VAL A 39 0.32 4.36 -9.26
N HIS A 40 -0.47 3.48 -8.67
CA HIS A 40 -1.85 3.25 -9.02
C HIS A 40 -2.64 3.03 -7.74
N GLY A 41 -3.85 3.60 -7.68
CA GLY A 41 -4.79 3.32 -6.62
C GLY A 41 -6.20 3.56 -7.09
N ASP A 42 -7.10 2.68 -6.69
CA ASP A 42 -8.53 2.77 -6.95
C ASP A 42 -9.24 2.90 -5.60
N PRO A 43 -10.07 3.95 -5.37
CA PRO A 43 -10.49 5.00 -6.31
C PRO A 43 -9.44 6.10 -6.57
N SER A 44 -8.50 6.31 -5.64
CA SER A 44 -7.27 7.08 -5.88
C SER A 44 -6.17 6.59 -4.94
N PHE A 45 -4.91 6.79 -5.31
CA PHE A 45 -3.78 6.38 -4.48
C PHE A 45 -3.83 7.04 -3.10
N ASP A 46 -4.00 8.37 -3.06
CA ASP A 46 -4.00 9.13 -1.82
C ASP A 46 -5.17 8.74 -0.91
N ALA A 47 -6.38 8.58 -1.46
CA ALA A 47 -7.55 8.16 -0.68
C ALA A 47 -7.40 6.76 -0.07
N THR A 48 -6.77 5.83 -0.79
CA THR A 48 -6.53 4.48 -0.28
C THR A 48 -5.48 4.48 0.84
N ILE A 49 -4.41 5.27 0.69
CA ILE A 49 -3.39 5.45 1.73
C ILE A 49 -3.97 6.15 2.97
N ASP A 50 -4.75 7.21 2.78
CA ASP A 50 -5.39 7.95 3.89
C ASP A 50 -6.36 7.08 4.69
N ARG A 51 -7.13 6.24 3.99
CA ARG A 51 -7.98 5.25 4.66
C ARG A 51 -7.16 4.29 5.51
N TYR A 52 -6.05 3.77 4.98
CA TYR A 52 -5.20 2.83 5.70
C TYR A 52 -4.62 3.46 6.97
N LEU A 53 -4.08 4.68 6.86
CA LEU A 53 -3.56 5.43 8.01
C LEU A 53 -4.64 5.72 9.07
N ASN A 54 -5.85 6.09 8.63
CA ASN A 54 -6.97 6.34 9.55
C ASN A 54 -7.41 5.07 10.30
N ILE A 55 -7.44 3.91 9.63
CA ILE A 55 -7.74 2.63 10.28
C ILE A 55 -6.73 2.34 11.38
N ILE A 56 -5.43 2.49 11.09
CA ILE A 56 -4.36 2.25 12.07
C ILE A 56 -4.52 3.16 13.28
N ASN A 57 -4.67 4.47 13.04
CA ASN A 57 -4.86 5.43 14.11
C ASN A 57 -6.05 5.05 15.00
N ASN A 58 -7.20 4.73 14.40
CA ASN A 58 -8.40 4.34 15.15
C ASN A 58 -8.26 3.01 15.91
N THR A 59 -7.54 2.02 15.38
CA THR A 59 -7.26 0.76 16.09
C THR A 59 -6.36 0.97 17.32
N ILE A 60 -5.44 1.94 17.26
CA ILE A 60 -4.57 2.27 18.39
C ILE A 60 -5.36 2.96 19.51
N TYR A 61 -6.29 3.87 19.19
CA TYR A 61 -7.13 4.55 20.20
C TYR A 61 -8.20 3.65 20.85
N SER A 62 -8.59 2.54 20.21
CA SER A 62 -9.55 1.57 20.78
C SER A 62 -8.87 0.46 21.61
N THR A 63 -7.57 0.25 21.44
CA THR A 63 -6.80 -0.79 22.17
C THR A 63 -6.42 -0.35 23.59
N THR A 64 -6.39 0.95 23.91
CA THR A 64 -6.11 1.43 25.29
C THR A 64 -7.24 1.10 26.29
N SER A 65 -8.39 0.59 25.83
CA SER A 65 -9.53 0.24 26.70
C SER A 65 -9.86 -1.26 26.77
N ALA A 66 -9.11 -2.13 26.08
CA ALA A 66 -9.42 -3.56 26.02
C ALA A 66 -8.15 -4.43 26.06
N SER A 67 -7.69 -4.73 27.27
CA SER A 67 -6.72 -5.80 27.54
C SER A 67 -7.45 -7.13 27.79
N THR A 68 -7.13 -8.18 27.00
CA THR A 68 -7.28 -9.66 27.17
C THR A 68 -7.65 -10.29 25.80
N ALA A 69 -7.10 -11.39 25.27
CA ALA A 69 -6.25 -12.47 25.79
C ALA A 69 -5.48 -13.21 24.65
N THR A 70 -4.33 -13.81 25.02
CA THR A 70 -3.69 -15.10 24.64
C THR A 70 -3.87 -15.76 23.25
N GLY A 71 -2.73 -16.20 22.67
CA GLY A 71 -2.65 -17.47 21.91
C GLY A 71 -1.65 -17.50 20.74
N SER A 72 -0.45 -18.03 20.97
CA SER A 72 0.56 -18.35 19.94
C SER A 72 0.22 -19.66 19.19
N SER A 73 0.23 -19.65 17.85
CA SER A 73 0.20 -20.86 17.03
C SER A 73 1.05 -20.71 15.77
N SER A 74 2.02 -21.61 15.59
CA SER A 74 2.92 -21.68 14.43
C SER A 74 2.16 -22.08 13.16
N THR A 75 2.16 -21.22 12.16
CA THR A 75 1.90 -21.57 10.75
C THR A 75 3.18 -21.42 9.97
N SER A 76 3.86 -22.54 9.74
CA SER A 76 4.89 -22.65 8.72
C SER A 76 4.23 -22.86 7.35
N CYS A 77 4.86 -22.30 6.31
CA CYS A 77 4.52 -22.37 4.89
C CYS A 77 3.51 -21.32 4.38
N TRP A 78 4.03 -20.42 3.50
CA TRP A 78 3.36 -19.36 2.74
C TRP A 78 3.01 -18.06 3.48
N MET A 79 4.03 -17.20 3.65
CA MET A 79 4.07 -15.80 3.17
C MET A 79 5.31 -15.14 3.76
N ARG A 80 6.37 -14.97 2.97
CA ARG A 80 7.40 -13.99 3.32
C ARG A 80 6.89 -12.60 2.92
N VAL A 81 5.94 -12.11 3.71
CA VAL A 81 5.62 -10.68 3.80
C VAL A 81 6.51 -10.12 4.93
N GLU A 82 7.83 -10.18 4.74
CA GLU A 82 8.79 -9.65 5.73
C GLU A 82 9.15 -8.18 5.47
N ASP A 83 8.70 -7.59 4.34
CA ASP A 83 8.82 -6.16 4.08
C ASP A 83 7.44 -5.49 4.24
N TYR A 84 6.77 -5.72 5.38
CA TYR A 84 5.66 -4.83 5.77
C TYR A 84 6.25 -3.44 5.94
N TRP A 85 5.96 -2.56 4.98
CA TRP A 85 6.33 -1.16 5.05
C TRP A 85 5.80 -0.57 6.37
N ASN A 86 6.68 0.04 7.16
CA ASN A 86 6.22 0.64 8.41
C ASN A 86 5.32 1.84 8.11
N VAL A 87 4.40 2.17 9.02
CA VAL A 87 3.49 3.32 8.89
C VAL A 87 4.29 4.61 8.70
N GLU A 88 5.41 4.77 9.42
CA GLU A 88 6.28 5.93 9.28
C GLU A 88 6.89 6.02 7.88
N GLU A 89 7.40 4.91 7.35
CA GLU A 89 7.93 4.88 6.00
C GLU A 89 6.81 5.15 4.98
N LEU A 90 5.57 4.74 5.25
CA LEU A 90 4.42 4.94 4.36
C LEU A 90 4.05 6.43 4.29
N VAL A 91 4.09 7.12 5.43
CA VAL A 91 3.87 8.57 5.55
C VAL A 91 4.98 9.33 4.80
N VAL A 92 6.24 8.97 5.04
CA VAL A 92 7.39 9.57 4.34
C VAL A 92 7.29 9.33 2.83
N MET A 93 6.88 8.13 2.41
CA MET A 93 6.67 7.83 1.00
C MET A 93 5.52 8.66 0.41
N LYS A 94 4.39 8.79 1.10
CA LYS A 94 3.27 9.63 0.65
C LYS A 94 3.70 11.08 0.42
N GLU A 95 4.46 11.65 1.36
CA GLU A 95 4.94 13.03 1.25
C GLU A 95 5.91 13.22 0.09
N LYS A 96 6.91 12.33 -0.04
CA LYS A 96 7.86 12.35 -1.18
C LYS A 96 7.15 12.21 -2.52
N MET A 97 6.09 11.40 -2.58
CA MET A 97 5.28 11.20 -3.78
C MET A 97 4.42 12.42 -4.13
N GLY A 98 3.91 13.15 -3.12
CA GLY A 98 3.22 14.42 -3.30
C GLY A 98 4.13 15.48 -3.96
N VAL A 99 5.36 15.60 -3.49
CA VAL A 99 6.36 16.54 -4.04
C VAL A 99 6.74 16.21 -5.49
N ILE A 100 6.86 14.93 -5.83
CA ILE A 100 7.20 14.50 -7.20
C ILE A 100 6.04 14.77 -8.16
N ARG A 101 4.79 14.58 -7.72
CA ARG A 101 3.60 14.86 -8.54
C ARG A 101 3.40 16.36 -8.79
N GLY A 102 3.77 17.23 -7.85
CA GLY A 102 3.70 18.70 -8.00
C GLY A 102 4.78 19.33 -8.89
N LYS A 103 5.78 18.56 -9.34
CA LYS A 103 6.88 19.04 -10.23
C LYS A 103 6.69 18.66 -11.70
N VAL A 104 5.60 17.97 -12.06
CA VAL A 104 5.37 17.42 -13.40
C VAL A 104 4.17 18.08 -14.11
N PHE A 105 3.69 19.21 -13.60
CA PHE A 105 2.79 20.13 -14.30
C PHE A 105 3.27 21.57 -14.12
#